data_AF-A0A2N6K5V2-F1
#
_entry.id   AF-A0A2N6K5V2-F1
#
_cell.length_a   1.000
_cell.length_b   1.000
_cell.length_c   1.000
_cell.angle_alpha   90.00
_cell.angle_beta   90.00
_cell.angle_gamma   90.00
#
_symmetry.space_group_name_H-M   'P 1'
#
loop_
_entity.id
_entity.type
_entity.pdbx_description
1 polymer ?
#
loop_
_entity_poly.entity_id
_entity_poly.type
_entity_poly.pdbx_seq_one_letter_code
_entity_poly.pdbx_strand_id
1 'polypeptide(L)'
;MQNLRNFRDYYEVLGVSKDATNEEIKKNYRRLARQYHPDLNPGNKAAEEKFKDIGEAYEILSDPTKRAQYDQFSRYWKQKGFDKQAQKKPWGADSRSNGRGTQDVNPGNYSDFTTFINEVIGVKTGRNATSTTANTTNADPFRTPRTKVAYTPNQRPTRRDIEARLSLPLEKAYQGGLERIRLEDGRSLEVEMPAGMVTGQTIRLRNQGINGGDLYLKITVEPHPLFKIEGTDIHCQIPITPSEAVLGGQVEAPTLDGLVKMTIPPGVRSGQRLRLAGKGYPTDKGKRGDQLVEIQIVTPKNISQEERQLYEKIRQIENFKPRADLFS
;
A
#
# COMPACT_ATOMS: atom_id res chain seq x y z
N MET A 1 50.18 -20.33 -20.32
CA MET A 1 50.49 -19.66 -19.04
C MET A 1 49.45 -20.07 -18.02
N GLN A 2 49.91 -20.54 -16.86
CA GLN A 2 49.16 -21.22 -15.80
C GLN A 2 48.49 -20.24 -14.82
N ASN A 3 47.35 -20.68 -14.28
CA ASN A 3 46.77 -20.34 -12.97
C ASN A 3 46.19 -18.92 -12.75
N LEU A 4 44.89 -18.77 -13.06
CA LEU A 4 43.96 -17.99 -12.22
C LEU A 4 42.75 -18.86 -11.85
N ARG A 5 42.98 -19.94 -11.08
CA ARG A 5 41.89 -20.66 -10.41
C ARG A 5 41.45 -19.84 -9.19
N ASN A 6 40.55 -18.88 -9.40
CA ASN A 6 39.56 -18.36 -8.43
C ASN A 6 39.03 -16.93 -8.73
N PHE A 7 39.44 -16.29 -9.83
CA PHE A 7 38.81 -15.04 -10.29
C PHE A 7 38.04 -15.28 -11.59
N ARG A 8 36.70 -15.27 -11.52
CA ARG A 8 35.83 -15.41 -12.69
C ARG A 8 35.59 -14.02 -13.30
N ASP A 9 35.97 -13.82 -14.56
CA ASP A 9 35.67 -12.57 -15.26
C ASP A 9 34.23 -12.61 -15.82
N TYR A 10 33.28 -11.96 -15.15
CA TYR A 10 31.87 -11.97 -15.55
C TYR A 10 31.60 -11.33 -16.91
N TYR A 11 32.46 -10.42 -17.36
CA TYR A 11 32.36 -9.85 -18.71
C TYR A 11 32.68 -10.91 -19.77
N GLU A 12 33.68 -11.76 -19.52
CA GLU A 12 34.02 -12.89 -20.41
C GLU A 12 32.94 -13.97 -20.40
N VAL A 13 32.35 -14.27 -19.24
CA VAL A 13 31.25 -15.23 -19.10
C VAL A 13 30.02 -14.83 -19.91
N LEU A 14 29.68 -13.54 -19.93
CA LEU A 14 28.58 -13.00 -20.74
C LEU A 14 28.99 -12.65 -22.19
N GLY A 15 30.29 -12.73 -22.51
CA GLY A 15 30.83 -12.39 -23.83
C GLY A 15 30.63 -10.92 -24.21
N VAL A 16 30.73 -10.02 -23.24
CA VAL A 16 30.52 -8.57 -23.39
C VAL A 16 31.80 -7.80 -23.06
N SER A 17 31.95 -6.60 -23.64
CA SER A 17 33.03 -5.68 -23.25
C SER A 17 32.82 -5.15 -21.83
N LYS A 18 33.90 -4.70 -21.18
CA LYS A 18 33.84 -4.06 -19.85
C LYS A 18 33.09 -2.74 -19.87
N ASP A 19 33.10 -2.07 -21.03
CA ASP A 19 32.39 -0.82 -21.26
C ASP A 19 30.95 -1.07 -21.77
N ALA A 20 30.48 -2.32 -21.81
CA ALA A 20 29.17 -2.65 -22.34
C ALA A 20 28.04 -1.98 -21.56
N THR A 21 27.02 -1.54 -22.28
CA THR A 21 25.83 -0.93 -21.68
C THR A 21 24.96 -2.00 -21.00
N ASN A 22 24.11 -1.59 -20.05
CA ASN A 22 23.19 -2.53 -19.38
C ASN A 22 22.24 -3.24 -20.36
N GLU A 23 21.89 -2.58 -21.47
CA GLU A 23 21.07 -3.17 -22.54
C GLU A 23 21.79 -4.29 -23.28
N GLU A 24 23.08 -4.12 -23.56
CA GLU A 24 23.93 -5.14 -24.20
C GLU A 24 24.15 -6.35 -23.28
N ILE A 25 24.34 -6.11 -21.98
CA ILE A 25 24.44 -7.15 -20.95
C ILE A 25 23.14 -7.97 -20.91
N LYS A 26 21.98 -7.30 -20.87
CA LYS A 26 20.66 -7.95 -20.88
C LYS A 26 20.36 -8.69 -22.18
N LYS A 27 20.84 -8.18 -23.32
CA LYS A 27 20.69 -8.83 -24.63
C LYS A 27 21.50 -10.12 -24.71
N ASN A 28 22.77 -10.09 -24.29
CA ASN A 28 23.64 -11.26 -24.31
C ASN A 28 23.24 -12.31 -23.27
N TYR A 29 22.82 -11.89 -22.07
CA TYR A 29 22.24 -12.79 -21.08
C TYR A 29 21.05 -13.57 -21.65
N ARG A 30 20.07 -12.90 -22.28
CA ARG A 30 18.90 -13.57 -22.86
C ARG A 30 19.27 -14.56 -23.97
N ARG A 31 20.31 -14.27 -24.75
CA ARG A 31 20.81 -15.16 -25.80
C ARG A 31 21.44 -16.43 -25.20
N LEU A 32 22.33 -16.25 -24.23
CA LEU A 32 23.05 -17.35 -23.57
C LEU A 32 22.13 -18.18 -22.66
N ALA A 33 21.20 -17.54 -21.95
CA ALA A 33 20.23 -18.22 -21.09
C ALA A 33 19.29 -19.14 -21.88
N ARG A 34 18.90 -18.74 -23.10
CA ARG A 34 18.14 -19.63 -24.01
C ARG A 34 19.01 -20.76 -24.55
N GLN A 35 20.25 -20.47 -24.92
CA GLN A 35 21.17 -21.48 -25.46
C GLN A 35 21.51 -22.58 -24.45
N TYR A 36 21.65 -22.24 -23.18
CA TYR A 36 22.04 -23.16 -22.10
C TYR A 36 20.89 -23.50 -21.14
N HIS A 37 19.63 -23.22 -21.50
CA HIS A 37 18.49 -23.49 -20.63
C HIS A 37 18.38 -25.01 -20.31
N PRO A 38 18.09 -25.41 -19.06
CA PRO A 38 17.95 -26.81 -18.68
C PRO A 38 16.88 -27.58 -19.46
N ASP A 39 15.80 -26.88 -19.84
CA ASP A 39 14.69 -27.45 -20.63
C ASP A 39 15.07 -27.73 -22.09
N LEU A 40 15.99 -26.93 -22.66
CA LEU A 40 16.48 -27.12 -24.03
C LEU A 40 17.69 -28.06 -24.09
N ASN A 41 18.36 -28.30 -22.96
CA ASN A 41 19.51 -29.19 -22.84
C ASN A 41 19.38 -30.15 -21.64
N PRO A 42 18.34 -31.01 -21.61
CA PRO A 42 18.11 -31.90 -20.47
C PRO A 42 19.28 -32.90 -20.31
N GLY A 43 19.78 -33.02 -19.07
CA GLY A 43 20.83 -33.99 -18.70
C GLY A 43 22.28 -33.57 -19.03
N ASN A 44 22.51 -32.40 -19.63
CA ASN A 44 23.85 -31.91 -19.92
C ASN A 44 24.42 -31.08 -18.75
N LYS A 45 25.22 -31.74 -17.90
CA LYS A 45 25.85 -31.10 -16.71
C LYS A 45 26.72 -29.88 -17.05
N ALA A 46 27.39 -29.88 -18.21
CA ALA A 46 28.23 -28.76 -18.63
C ALA A 46 27.39 -27.54 -19.06
N ALA A 47 26.19 -27.76 -19.61
CA ALA A 47 25.26 -26.68 -19.95
C ALA A 47 24.64 -26.08 -18.67
N GLU A 48 24.33 -26.91 -17.69
CA GLU A 48 23.82 -26.48 -16.38
C GLU A 48 24.84 -25.64 -15.60
N GLU A 49 26.11 -26.04 -15.57
CA GLU A 49 27.18 -25.26 -14.96
C GLU A 49 27.36 -23.91 -15.65
N LYS A 50 27.35 -23.88 -16.99
CA LYS A 50 27.41 -22.62 -17.75
C LYS A 50 26.20 -21.74 -17.49
N PHE A 51 25.00 -22.32 -17.42
CA PHE A 51 23.77 -21.57 -17.13
C PHE A 51 23.82 -20.91 -15.75
N LYS A 52 24.35 -21.62 -14.75
CA LYS A 52 24.58 -21.08 -13.41
C LYS A 52 25.57 -19.91 -13.42
N ASP A 53 26.67 -20.05 -14.16
CA ASP A 53 27.68 -19.00 -14.28
C ASP A 53 27.17 -17.75 -15.01
N ILE A 54 26.35 -17.95 -16.05
CA ILE A 54 25.67 -16.88 -16.79
C ILE A 54 24.67 -16.13 -15.89
N GLY A 55 23.95 -16.86 -15.03
CA GLY A 55 23.03 -16.27 -14.05
C GLY A 55 23.73 -15.41 -13.01
N GLU A 56 24.82 -15.93 -12.43
CA GLU A 56 25.65 -15.21 -11.46
C GLU A 56 26.24 -13.92 -12.07
N ALA A 57 26.78 -14.02 -13.29
CA ALA A 57 27.35 -12.88 -14.01
C ALA A 57 26.31 -11.78 -14.27
N TYR A 58 25.09 -12.16 -14.68
CA TYR A 58 24.02 -11.18 -14.94
C TYR A 58 23.52 -10.51 -13.67
N GLU A 59 23.40 -11.21 -12.56
CA GLU A 59 22.96 -10.62 -11.30
C GLU A 59 23.91 -9.51 -10.81
N ILE A 60 25.22 -9.71 -11.02
CA ILE A 60 26.25 -8.77 -10.60
C ILE A 60 26.38 -7.61 -11.60
N LEU A 61 26.34 -7.88 -12.91
CA LEU A 61 26.55 -6.87 -13.94
C LEU A 61 25.30 -6.06 -14.33
N SER A 62 24.09 -6.55 -14.01
CA SER A 62 22.84 -5.84 -14.33
C SER A 62 22.51 -4.69 -13.38
N ASP A 63 23.00 -4.75 -12.13
CA ASP A 63 22.82 -3.71 -11.13
C ASP A 63 24.02 -2.75 -11.13
N PRO A 64 23.82 -1.42 -11.36
CA PRO A 64 24.90 -0.44 -11.38
C PRO A 64 25.77 -0.42 -10.10
N THR A 65 25.17 -0.64 -8.93
CA THR A 65 25.88 -0.62 -7.65
C THR A 65 26.74 -1.87 -7.49
N LYS A 66 26.20 -3.06 -7.82
CA LYS A 66 26.95 -4.33 -7.77
C LYS A 66 28.07 -4.38 -8.81
N ARG A 67 27.81 -3.85 -10.01
CA ARG A 67 28.80 -3.72 -11.08
C ARG A 67 29.99 -2.85 -10.66
N ALA A 68 29.72 -1.69 -10.05
CA ALA A 68 30.77 -0.80 -9.56
C ALA A 68 31.64 -1.47 -8.48
N GLN A 69 31.04 -2.22 -7.55
CA GLN A 69 31.76 -2.98 -6.53
C GLN A 69 32.62 -4.10 -7.13
N TYR A 70 32.08 -4.83 -8.11
CA TYR A 70 32.80 -5.84 -8.86
C TYR A 70 33.99 -5.23 -9.63
N ASP A 71 33.80 -4.10 -10.30
CA ASP A 71 34.85 -3.42 -11.05
C ASP A 71 35.96 -2.92 -10.11
N GLN A 72 35.62 -2.33 -8.97
CA GLN A 72 36.58 -1.93 -7.93
C GLN A 72 37.39 -3.12 -7.41
N PHE A 73 36.72 -4.23 -7.12
CA PHE A 73 37.36 -5.43 -6.62
C PHE A 73 38.24 -6.11 -7.68
N SER A 74 37.80 -6.14 -8.94
CA SER A 74 38.57 -6.68 -10.06
C SER A 74 39.90 -5.94 -10.27
N ARG A 75 39.91 -4.62 -10.04
CA ARG A 75 41.12 -3.79 -10.11
C ARG A 75 42.05 -4.07 -8.93
N TYR A 76 41.49 -4.23 -7.73
CA TYR A 76 42.25 -4.58 -6.53
C TYR A 76 42.91 -5.97 -6.65
N TRP A 77 42.17 -6.97 -7.13
CA TRP A 77 42.65 -8.33 -7.36
C TRP A 77 43.70 -8.45 -8.48
N LYS A 78 43.62 -7.59 -9.50
CA LYS A 78 44.66 -7.53 -10.55
C LYS A 78 45.94 -6.83 -10.10
N GLN A 79 45.87 -5.97 -9.10
CA GLN A 79 47.01 -5.18 -8.62
C GLN A 79 47.77 -5.86 -7.47
N LYS A 80 47.08 -6.60 -6.61
CA LYS A 80 47.68 -7.41 -5.54
C LYS A 80 47.33 -8.88 -5.78
N GLY A 81 48.26 -9.60 -6.40
CA GLY A 81 48.26 -11.06 -6.35
C GLY A 81 48.23 -11.57 -4.91
N PHE A 82 47.75 -12.80 -4.72
CA PHE A 82 47.52 -13.41 -3.42
C PHE A 82 48.86 -13.63 -2.67
N ASP A 83 49.35 -12.63 -1.94
CA ASP A 83 50.40 -12.87 -0.96
C ASP A 83 49.77 -13.56 0.25
N LYS A 84 49.94 -14.88 0.31
CA LYS A 84 49.65 -15.69 1.49
C LYS A 84 50.63 -15.31 2.60
N GLN A 85 50.39 -14.18 3.25
CA GLN A 85 50.94 -13.95 4.58
C GLN A 85 49.78 -13.79 5.55
N ALA A 86 49.32 -14.96 6.00
CA ALA A 86 48.46 -15.08 7.15
C ALA A 86 49.15 -14.38 8.34
N GLN A 87 48.71 -13.16 8.66
CA GLN A 87 49.05 -12.55 9.93
C GLN A 87 48.42 -13.40 11.04
N LYS A 88 49.25 -14.21 11.71
CA LYS A 88 48.93 -14.79 13.01
C LYS A 88 48.54 -13.64 13.96
N LYS A 89 47.26 -13.56 14.32
CA LYS A 89 46.86 -12.76 15.50
C LYS A 89 47.23 -13.55 16.77
N PRO A 90 47.86 -12.92 17.78
CA PRO A 90 48.06 -13.54 19.07
C PRO A 90 46.73 -13.75 19.79
N TRP A 91 46.70 -14.77 20.61
CA TRP A 91 45.56 -15.20 21.41
C TRP A 91 45.17 -14.13 22.43
N GLY A 92 43.92 -13.65 22.37
CA GLY A 92 43.32 -12.75 23.38
C GLY A 92 43.03 -11.33 22.89
N ALA A 93 41.85 -11.12 22.29
CA ALA A 93 41.23 -9.81 22.19
C ALA A 93 39.71 -9.98 22.02
N ASP A 94 39.01 -9.98 23.15
CA ASP A 94 37.56 -9.81 23.23
C ASP A 94 37.24 -8.34 22.92
N SER A 95 36.41 -8.09 21.91
CA SER A 95 35.87 -6.74 21.67
C SER A 95 34.41 -6.86 21.26
N ARG A 96 33.58 -6.87 22.29
CA ARG A 96 32.16 -6.51 22.20
C ARG A 96 32.08 -5.05 21.78
N SER A 97 31.69 -4.81 20.54
CA SER A 97 31.22 -3.50 20.08
C SER A 97 29.89 -3.67 19.34
N ASN A 98 28.83 -3.28 20.05
CA ASN A 98 27.50 -3.06 19.53
C ASN A 98 27.50 -1.68 18.85
N GLY A 99 27.65 -1.68 17.52
CA GLY A 99 27.68 -0.46 16.71
C GLY A 99 26.96 -0.69 15.38
N ARG A 100 25.73 -0.21 15.29
CA ARG A 100 24.94 -0.08 14.06
C ARG A 100 25.67 0.96 13.19
N GLY A 101 26.40 0.49 12.19
CA GLY A 101 27.12 1.31 11.22
C GLY A 101 27.33 0.50 9.97
N THR A 102 27.11 1.14 8.82
CA THR A 102 27.30 0.63 7.46
C THR A 102 28.53 -0.26 7.39
N GLN A 103 28.33 -1.51 7.01
CA GLN A 103 29.29 -2.59 7.18
C GLN A 103 30.48 -2.36 6.25
N ASP A 104 31.58 -1.82 6.77
CA ASP A 104 32.87 -1.77 6.09
C ASP A 104 33.42 -3.21 5.98
N VAL A 105 32.95 -3.91 4.97
CA VAL A 105 33.39 -5.26 4.62
C VAL A 105 34.80 -5.19 4.03
N ASN A 106 35.81 -5.47 4.86
CA ASN A 106 37.20 -5.54 4.44
C ASN A 106 37.44 -6.82 3.60
N PRO A 107 37.75 -6.71 2.29
CA PRO A 107 37.81 -7.88 1.40
C PRO A 107 39.01 -8.81 1.65
N GLY A 108 40.02 -8.38 2.41
CA GLY A 108 41.19 -9.19 2.76
C GLY A 108 40.91 -10.31 3.77
N ASN A 109 39.72 -10.34 4.37
CA ASN A 109 39.35 -11.32 5.40
C ASN A 109 38.74 -12.62 4.83
N TYR A 110 38.53 -12.70 3.52
CA TYR A 110 37.79 -13.81 2.88
C TYR A 110 38.72 -14.68 2.03
N SER A 111 38.60 -16.00 2.17
CA SER A 111 39.41 -16.97 1.42
C SER A 111 38.98 -17.13 -0.03
N ASP A 112 37.68 -16.97 -0.31
CA ASP A 112 37.08 -17.19 -1.63
C ASP A 112 36.01 -16.11 -1.93
N PHE A 113 35.93 -15.71 -3.20
CA PHE A 113 35.03 -14.65 -3.68
C PHE A 113 33.55 -14.98 -3.46
N THR A 114 33.20 -16.26 -3.58
CA THR A 114 31.83 -16.76 -3.36
C THR A 114 31.40 -16.57 -1.90
N THR A 115 32.31 -16.72 -0.93
CA THR A 115 32.03 -16.52 0.49
C THR A 115 31.85 -15.05 0.83
N PHE A 116 32.64 -14.17 0.23
CA PHE A 116 32.51 -12.72 0.37
C PHE A 116 31.19 -12.19 -0.22
N ILE A 117 30.86 -12.58 -1.46
CA ILE A 117 29.63 -12.15 -2.11
C ILE A 117 28.40 -12.65 -1.36
N ASN A 118 28.41 -13.87 -0.83
CA ASN A 118 27.30 -14.38 -0.02
C ASN A 118 27.09 -13.57 1.28
N GLU A 119 28.15 -13.06 1.91
CA GLU A 119 28.09 -12.21 3.10
C GLU A 119 27.58 -10.80 2.76
N VAL A 120 28.09 -10.19 1.69
CA VAL A 120 27.70 -8.85 1.22
C VAL A 120 26.28 -8.81 0.69
N ILE A 121 25.83 -9.88 0.04
CA ILE A 121 24.47 -10.03 -0.52
C ILE A 121 23.48 -10.63 0.50
N GLY A 122 23.95 -11.12 1.65
CA GLY A 122 23.09 -11.65 2.72
C GLY A 122 22.44 -13.00 2.39
N VAL A 123 23.04 -13.80 1.51
CA VAL A 123 22.56 -15.15 1.17
C VAL A 123 22.96 -16.12 2.28
N LYS A 124 22.09 -16.27 3.31
CA LYS A 124 22.27 -17.26 4.39
C LYS A 124 22.19 -18.70 3.84
N THR A 125 23.32 -19.26 3.43
CA THR A 125 23.47 -20.71 3.25
C THR A 125 23.95 -21.32 4.57
N GLY A 126 23.02 -21.85 5.36
CA GLY A 126 23.32 -22.45 6.65
C GLY A 126 24.11 -23.76 6.53
N ARG A 127 25.40 -23.73 6.87
CA ARG A 127 26.18 -24.91 7.27
C ARG A 127 26.84 -24.64 8.61
N ASN A 128 26.22 -25.13 9.68
CA ASN A 128 26.81 -25.19 11.02
C ASN A 128 27.91 -26.27 11.02
N ALA A 129 29.17 -25.86 10.98
CA ALA A 129 30.29 -26.68 11.41
C ALA A 129 30.59 -26.33 12.87
N THR A 130 30.14 -27.16 13.81
CA THR A 130 30.45 -26.99 15.23
C THR A 130 31.62 -27.89 15.59
N SER A 131 32.77 -27.26 15.83
CA SER A 131 33.95 -27.85 16.45
C SER A 131 33.68 -28.16 17.92
N THR A 132 33.70 -29.44 18.31
CA THR A 132 33.62 -29.84 19.72
C THR A 132 35.00 -30.14 20.27
N THR A 133 35.48 -29.25 21.13
CA THR A 133 36.56 -29.49 22.10
C THR A 133 36.08 -30.52 23.12
N ALA A 134 36.80 -31.64 23.22
CA ALA A 134 36.50 -32.71 24.15
C ALA A 134 36.86 -32.29 25.59
N ASN A 135 35.90 -32.34 26.50
CA ASN A 135 36.16 -32.32 27.94
C ASN A 135 35.62 -33.62 28.53
N THR A 136 36.55 -34.46 28.97
CA THR A 136 36.37 -35.80 29.54
C THR A 136 35.74 -35.74 30.92
N THR A 137 34.55 -36.30 31.09
CA THR A 137 34.12 -36.92 32.36
C THR A 137 33.27 -38.17 32.10
N ASN A 138 33.71 -39.26 32.72
CA ASN A 138 33.10 -40.58 32.91
C ASN A 138 31.68 -40.82 32.34
N ALA A 139 31.62 -41.62 31.27
CA ALA A 139 30.39 -42.21 30.74
C ALA A 139 30.47 -43.75 30.81
N ASP A 140 29.54 -44.31 31.57
CA ASP A 140 29.27 -45.74 31.77
C ASP A 140 28.90 -46.43 30.43
N PRO A 141 29.60 -47.51 29.99
CA PRO A 141 29.46 -48.07 28.65
C PRO A 141 28.16 -48.85 28.37
N PHE A 142 27.29 -49.02 29.37
CA PHE A 142 26.02 -49.76 29.21
C PHE A 142 24.77 -48.87 29.25
N ARG A 143 24.91 -47.54 29.31
CA ARG A 143 23.78 -46.62 29.29
C ARG A 143 23.70 -45.92 27.94
N THR A 144 22.87 -46.42 27.04
CA THR A 144 22.49 -45.66 25.83
C THR A 144 21.86 -44.34 26.27
N PRO A 145 22.43 -43.17 25.94
CA PRO A 145 21.76 -41.91 26.21
C PRO A 145 20.58 -41.80 25.24
N ARG A 146 19.39 -42.19 25.71
CA ARG A 146 18.12 -41.84 25.07
C ARG A 146 17.89 -40.35 25.31
N THR A 147 18.69 -39.50 24.69
CA THR A 147 18.39 -38.08 24.58
C THR A 147 17.19 -37.98 23.65
N LYS A 148 15.98 -37.94 24.22
CA LYS A 148 14.78 -37.58 23.48
C LYS A 148 15.00 -36.16 22.97
N VAL A 149 15.42 -36.04 21.71
CA VAL A 149 15.42 -34.76 21.01
C VAL A 149 13.96 -34.42 20.79
N ALA A 150 13.37 -33.66 21.71
CA ALA A 150 12.05 -33.08 21.49
C ALA A 150 12.19 -32.05 20.37
N TYR A 151 11.86 -32.47 19.15
CA TYR A 151 11.67 -31.55 18.05
C TYR A 151 10.43 -30.73 18.37
N THR A 152 10.62 -29.52 18.90
CA THR A 152 9.57 -28.51 18.91
C THR A 152 9.50 -27.99 17.47
N PRO A 153 8.49 -28.36 16.65
CA PRO A 153 8.33 -27.75 15.35
C PRO A 153 8.26 -26.23 15.54
N ASN A 154 9.11 -25.49 14.83
CA ASN A 154 8.95 -24.04 14.71
C ASN A 154 7.55 -23.79 14.15
N GLN A 155 6.63 -23.35 15.01
CA GLN A 155 5.29 -22.98 14.57
C GLN A 155 5.45 -21.81 13.61
N ARG A 156 5.21 -22.06 12.32
CA ARG A 156 5.11 -20.98 11.35
C ARG A 156 3.99 -20.06 11.84
N PRO A 157 4.23 -18.74 11.90
CA PRO A 157 3.24 -17.83 12.41
C PRO A 157 1.98 -17.96 11.54
N THR A 158 0.85 -18.28 12.17
CA THR A 158 -0.39 -18.61 11.46
C THR A 158 -0.91 -17.38 10.74
N ARG A 159 -1.29 -17.56 9.47
CA ARG A 159 -2.02 -16.55 8.71
C ARG A 159 -3.35 -16.31 9.40
N ARG A 160 -3.66 -15.05 9.69
CA ARG A 160 -4.88 -14.67 10.39
C ARG A 160 -5.50 -13.47 9.69
N ASP A 161 -6.77 -13.63 9.34
CA ASP A 161 -7.58 -12.54 8.82
C ASP A 161 -7.94 -11.58 9.95
N ILE A 162 -8.04 -10.30 9.62
CA ILE A 162 -8.38 -9.25 10.56
C ILE A 162 -9.56 -8.44 10.03
N GLU A 163 -10.39 -7.95 10.94
CA GLU A 163 -11.46 -7.03 10.63
C GLU A 163 -11.12 -5.67 11.25
N ALA A 164 -11.29 -4.59 10.51
CA ALA A 164 -11.19 -3.24 11.04
C ALA A 164 -12.41 -2.43 10.62
N ARG A 165 -12.80 -1.48 11.47
CA ARG A 165 -13.91 -0.56 11.18
C ARG A 165 -13.33 0.76 10.72
N LEU A 166 -13.89 1.32 9.66
CA LEU A 166 -13.50 2.62 9.15
C LEU A 166 -14.72 3.54 9.11
N SER A 167 -14.67 4.61 9.89
CA SER A 167 -15.65 5.69 9.85
C SER A 167 -15.23 6.70 8.79
N LEU A 168 -16.12 7.03 7.86
CA LEU A 168 -15.86 7.98 6.78
C LEU A 168 -16.95 9.06 6.74
N PRO A 169 -16.57 10.32 6.47
CA PRO A 169 -17.56 11.34 6.17
C PRO A 169 -18.30 11.01 4.88
N LEU A 170 -19.55 11.45 4.78
CA LEU A 170 -20.42 11.18 3.64
C LEU A 170 -19.81 11.58 2.30
N GLU A 171 -19.14 12.73 2.25
CA GLU A 171 -18.49 13.26 1.04
C GLU A 171 -17.41 12.32 0.51
N LYS A 172 -16.59 11.78 1.42
CA LYS A 172 -15.55 10.80 1.06
C LYS A 172 -16.16 9.48 0.63
N ALA A 173 -17.23 9.03 1.30
CA ALA A 173 -17.96 7.83 0.88
C ALA A 173 -18.58 7.98 -0.52
N TYR A 174 -19.06 9.19 -0.83
CA TYR A 174 -19.61 9.53 -2.14
C TYR A 174 -18.54 9.56 -3.25
N GLN A 175 -17.43 10.26 -3.03
CA GLN A 175 -16.37 10.42 -4.05
C GLN A 175 -15.47 9.19 -4.18
N GLY A 176 -15.23 8.46 -3.09
CA GLY A 176 -14.22 7.40 -3.03
C GLY A 176 -12.80 7.93 -3.12
N GLY A 177 -11.94 7.19 -3.82
CA GLY A 177 -10.54 7.54 -4.06
C GLY A 177 -9.57 6.95 -3.03
N LEU A 178 -8.30 7.36 -3.12
CA LEU A 178 -7.26 6.87 -2.21
C LEU A 178 -7.47 7.44 -0.80
N GLU A 179 -7.42 6.57 0.19
CA GLU A 179 -7.53 6.92 1.60
C GLU A 179 -6.44 6.20 2.40
N ARG A 180 -5.71 6.95 3.22
CA ARG A 180 -4.68 6.40 4.09
C ARG A 180 -5.28 6.08 5.45
N ILE A 181 -5.41 4.79 5.74
CA ILE A 181 -5.94 4.31 7.01
C ILE A 181 -4.81 3.90 7.95
N ARG A 182 -5.02 4.11 9.25
CA ARG A 182 -4.15 3.59 10.30
C ARG A 182 -4.88 2.48 11.03
N LEU A 183 -4.30 1.29 11.03
CA LEU A 183 -4.84 0.12 11.71
C LEU A 183 -4.49 0.14 13.20
N GLU A 184 -5.24 -0.65 13.98
CA GLU A 184 -4.98 -0.85 15.42
C GLU A 184 -3.61 -1.48 15.70
N ASP A 185 -3.08 -2.24 14.74
CA ASP A 185 -1.73 -2.81 14.80
C ASP A 185 -0.60 -1.80 14.55
N GLY A 186 -0.94 -0.54 14.28
CA GLY A 186 0.00 0.56 14.04
C GLY A 186 0.46 0.72 12.59
N ARG A 187 0.08 -0.17 11.67
CA ARG A 187 0.40 -0.05 10.25
C ARG A 187 -0.43 1.05 9.59
N SER A 188 0.17 1.73 8.61
CA SER A 188 -0.56 2.60 7.68
C SER A 188 -0.73 1.88 6.36
N LEU A 189 -1.95 1.86 5.82
CA LEU A 189 -2.25 1.32 4.51
C LEU A 189 -2.92 2.40 3.67
N GLU A 190 -2.53 2.48 2.41
CA GLU A 190 -3.24 3.27 1.42
C GLU A 190 -4.21 2.34 0.69
N VAL A 191 -5.48 2.71 0.72
CA VAL A 191 -6.58 1.87 0.23
C VAL A 191 -7.35 2.67 -0.80
N GLU A 192 -7.53 2.10 -1.98
CA GLU A 192 -8.40 2.65 -3.00
C GLU A 192 -9.86 2.32 -2.63
N MET A 193 -10.61 3.35 -2.29
CA MET A 193 -12.00 3.24 -1.93
C MET A 193 -12.90 3.45 -3.16
N PRO A 194 -13.88 2.56 -3.41
CA PRO A 194 -14.86 2.80 -4.45
C PRO A 194 -15.75 4.01 -4.11
N ALA A 195 -16.31 4.65 -5.13
CA ALA A 195 -17.34 5.66 -4.96
C ALA A 195 -18.68 5.02 -4.55
N GLY A 196 -19.52 5.73 -3.80
CA GLY A 196 -20.85 5.27 -3.41
C GLY A 196 -20.85 4.25 -2.27
N MET A 197 -19.91 4.36 -1.32
CA MET A 197 -19.84 3.41 -0.21
C MET A 197 -21.00 3.55 0.76
N VAL A 198 -21.59 2.43 1.17
CA VAL A 198 -22.70 2.40 2.12
C VAL A 198 -22.30 1.84 3.48
N THR A 199 -22.96 2.30 4.54
CA THR A 199 -22.75 1.76 5.89
C THR A 199 -23.02 0.25 5.92
N GLY A 200 -22.07 -0.50 6.47
CA GLY A 200 -22.12 -1.96 6.55
C GLY A 200 -21.43 -2.67 5.39
N GLN A 201 -21.03 -1.96 4.32
CA GLN A 201 -20.22 -2.51 3.25
C GLN A 201 -18.88 -3.00 3.78
N THR A 202 -18.39 -4.12 3.23
CA THR A 202 -17.09 -4.69 3.58
C THR A 202 -16.17 -4.67 2.38
N ILE A 203 -14.97 -4.11 2.56
CA ILE A 203 -13.92 -4.07 1.54
C ILE A 203 -12.82 -5.04 1.95
N ARG A 204 -12.55 -6.04 1.09
CA ARG A 204 -11.52 -7.05 1.33
C ARG A 204 -10.20 -6.64 0.71
N LEU A 205 -9.17 -6.50 1.53
CA LEU A 205 -7.80 -6.22 1.14
C LEU A 205 -6.96 -7.49 1.31
N ARG A 206 -6.60 -8.10 0.17
CA ARG A 206 -5.90 -9.39 0.13
C ARG A 206 -4.48 -9.26 0.69
N ASN A 207 -4.07 -10.23 1.50
CA ASN A 207 -2.74 -10.32 2.13
C ASN A 207 -2.37 -9.13 3.04
N GLN A 208 -3.33 -8.28 3.43
CA GLN A 208 -3.09 -7.13 4.31
C GLN A 208 -3.37 -7.42 5.79
N GLY A 209 -3.80 -8.64 6.12
CA GLY A 209 -3.95 -9.13 7.49
C GLY A 209 -2.64 -9.62 8.11
N ILE A 210 -2.76 -10.35 9.23
CA ILE A 210 -1.62 -10.79 10.02
C ILE A 210 -0.95 -12.00 9.34
N ASN A 211 0.38 -11.95 9.19
CA ASN A 211 1.21 -12.98 8.54
C ASN A 211 0.79 -13.32 7.11
N GLY A 212 0.13 -12.38 6.40
CA GLY A 212 -0.40 -12.61 5.05
C GLY A 212 -1.80 -13.23 5.02
N GLY A 213 -2.60 -13.04 6.07
CA GLY A 213 -4.07 -13.17 5.98
C GLY A 213 -4.70 -11.95 5.29
N ASP A 214 -6.02 -11.87 5.26
CA ASP A 214 -6.76 -10.78 4.64
C ASP A 214 -7.27 -9.75 5.65
N LEU A 215 -7.46 -8.52 5.21
CA LEU A 215 -8.06 -7.45 5.99
C LEU A 215 -9.46 -7.13 5.44
N TYR A 216 -10.47 -7.21 6.29
CA TYR A 216 -11.83 -6.81 5.97
C TYR A 216 -12.13 -5.46 6.62
N LEU A 217 -12.32 -4.44 5.79
CA LEU A 217 -12.69 -3.10 6.23
C LEU A 217 -14.21 -2.97 6.21
N LYS A 218 -14.81 -2.87 7.40
CA LYS A 218 -16.23 -2.57 7.53
C LYS A 218 -16.43 -1.06 7.54
N ILE A 219 -17.09 -0.56 6.50
CA ILE A 219 -17.33 0.88 6.30
C ILE A 219 -18.53 1.33 7.12
N THR A 220 -18.38 2.46 7.80
CA THR A 220 -19.45 3.18 8.47
C THR A 220 -19.45 4.61 7.92
N VAL A 221 -20.54 5.02 7.29
CA VAL A 221 -20.70 6.40 6.82
C VAL A 221 -21.27 7.24 7.96
N GLU A 222 -20.62 8.36 8.24
CA GLU A 222 -21.04 9.29 9.28
C GLU A 222 -22.30 10.05 8.85
N PRO A 223 -23.25 10.29 9.79
CA PRO A 223 -24.41 11.13 9.51
C PRO A 223 -23.99 12.54 9.08
N HIS A 224 -24.60 13.05 8.01
CA HIS A 224 -24.32 14.39 7.50
C HIS A 224 -25.38 15.40 7.99
N PRO A 225 -25.00 16.65 8.33
CA PRO A 225 -25.94 17.64 8.86
C PRO A 225 -27.00 18.11 7.85
N LEU A 226 -26.67 18.16 6.56
CA LEU A 226 -27.57 18.66 5.51
C LEU A 226 -28.23 17.56 4.67
N PHE A 227 -27.65 16.36 4.67
CA PHE A 227 -27.99 15.31 3.70
C PHE A 227 -28.41 14.04 4.44
N LYS A 228 -29.56 13.51 4.05
CA LYS A 228 -30.04 12.21 4.51
C LYS A 228 -30.17 11.29 3.31
N ILE A 229 -29.49 10.14 3.35
CA ILE A 229 -29.58 9.14 2.29
C ILE A 229 -30.74 8.19 2.60
N GLU A 230 -31.64 8.04 1.64
CA GLU A 230 -32.70 7.05 1.65
C GLU A 230 -32.61 6.21 0.37
N GLY A 231 -31.98 5.05 0.46
CA GLY A 231 -31.68 4.21 -0.71
C GLY A 231 -30.68 4.90 -1.65
N THR A 232 -31.12 5.24 -2.85
CA THR A 232 -30.32 6.00 -3.83
C THR A 232 -30.58 7.49 -3.79
N ASP A 233 -31.64 7.92 -3.11
CA ASP A 233 -32.07 9.30 -3.12
C ASP A 233 -31.48 10.05 -1.93
N ILE A 234 -31.21 11.33 -2.14
CA ILE A 234 -30.66 12.22 -1.13
C ILE A 234 -31.71 13.26 -0.77
N HIS A 235 -32.02 13.37 0.51
CA HIS A 235 -32.90 14.38 1.04
C HIS A 235 -32.08 15.52 1.65
N CYS A 236 -32.43 16.75 1.31
CA CYS A 236 -31.93 17.94 2.00
C CYS A 236 -33.06 18.93 2.22
N GLN A 237 -32.93 19.74 3.26
CA GLN A 237 -33.83 20.85 3.52
C GLN A 237 -33.16 22.16 3.13
N ILE A 238 -33.87 23.00 2.38
CA ILE A 238 -33.40 24.32 2.00
C ILE A 238 -34.32 25.39 2.59
N PRO A 239 -33.78 26.29 3.43
CA PRO A 239 -34.51 27.43 3.90
C PRO A 239 -34.66 28.46 2.76
N ILE A 240 -35.89 28.92 2.54
CA ILE A 240 -36.20 30.01 1.60
C ILE A 240 -37.01 31.11 2.29
N THR A 241 -36.94 32.31 1.74
CA THR A 241 -37.71 33.45 2.24
C THR A 241 -39.17 33.39 1.80
N PRO A 242 -40.10 34.08 2.49
CA PRO A 242 -41.50 34.14 2.07
C PRO A 242 -41.65 34.80 0.70
N SER A 243 -40.81 35.79 0.37
CA SER A 243 -40.82 36.44 -0.95
C SER A 243 -40.44 35.49 -2.07
N GLU A 244 -39.39 34.68 -1.89
CA GLU A 244 -39.01 33.63 -2.86
C GLU A 244 -40.10 32.58 -3.00
N ALA A 245 -40.78 32.23 -1.90
CA ALA A 245 -41.84 31.24 -1.93
C ALA A 245 -43.06 31.72 -2.73
N VAL A 246 -43.44 32.99 -2.56
CA VAL A 246 -44.61 33.60 -3.22
C VAL A 246 -44.31 33.95 -4.67
N LEU A 247 -43.20 34.64 -4.93
CA LEU A 247 -42.85 35.14 -6.27
C LEU A 247 -42.18 34.09 -7.15
N GLY A 248 -41.64 33.03 -6.55
CA GLY A 248 -40.71 32.13 -7.21
C GLY A 248 -39.34 32.79 -7.39
N GLY A 249 -38.42 32.08 -8.03
CA GLY A 249 -37.09 32.60 -8.27
C GLY A 249 -36.07 31.51 -8.55
N GLN A 250 -34.80 31.90 -8.58
CA GLN A 250 -33.68 30.96 -8.61
C GLN A 250 -33.01 30.93 -7.24
N VAL A 251 -32.77 29.73 -6.71
CA VAL A 251 -32.01 29.52 -5.48
C VAL A 251 -30.87 28.55 -5.72
N GLU A 252 -29.86 28.63 -4.87
CA GLU A 252 -28.74 27.68 -4.88
C GLU A 252 -28.98 26.55 -3.89
N ALA A 253 -28.83 25.33 -4.37
CA ALA A 253 -29.02 24.12 -3.60
C ALA A 253 -27.69 23.39 -3.41
N PRO A 254 -27.29 23.07 -2.17
CA PRO A 254 -26.12 22.25 -1.92
C PRO A 254 -26.38 20.82 -2.39
N THR A 255 -25.45 20.25 -3.15
CA THR A 255 -25.43 18.84 -3.55
C THR A 255 -24.07 18.24 -3.22
N LEU A 256 -23.95 16.90 -3.25
CA LEU A 256 -22.64 16.24 -3.04
C LEU A 256 -21.62 16.52 -4.17
N ASP A 257 -22.08 17.05 -5.31
CA ASP A 257 -21.22 17.51 -6.42
C ASP A 257 -20.85 18.99 -6.32
N GLY A 258 -21.38 19.71 -5.33
CA GLY A 258 -21.28 21.18 -5.21
C GLY A 258 -22.63 21.90 -5.33
N LEU A 259 -22.60 23.22 -5.48
CA LEU A 259 -23.80 24.04 -5.56
C LEU A 259 -24.48 23.95 -6.94
N VAL A 260 -25.80 23.79 -6.96
CA VAL A 260 -26.61 23.78 -8.18
C VAL A 260 -27.71 24.82 -8.10
N LYS A 261 -27.86 25.63 -9.15
CA LYS A 261 -28.98 26.57 -9.27
C LYS A 261 -30.26 25.81 -9.65
N MET A 262 -31.33 26.02 -8.90
CA MET A 262 -32.65 25.48 -9.21
C MET A 262 -33.70 26.58 -9.27
N THR A 263 -34.77 26.33 -10.02
CA THR A 263 -35.91 27.23 -10.11
C THR A 263 -36.99 26.82 -9.12
N ILE A 264 -37.39 27.75 -8.27
CA ILE A 264 -38.55 27.62 -7.39
C ILE A 264 -39.78 28.17 -8.12
N PRO A 265 -40.85 27.36 -8.28
CA PRO A 265 -42.09 27.85 -8.84
C PRO A 265 -42.79 28.82 -7.88
N PRO A 266 -43.50 29.84 -8.39
CA PRO A 266 -44.28 30.75 -7.54
C PRO A 266 -45.36 29.98 -6.77
N GLY A 267 -45.60 30.37 -5.52
CA GLY A 267 -46.59 29.75 -4.64
C GLY A 267 -46.18 28.39 -4.07
N VAL A 268 -44.88 28.14 -3.93
CA VAL A 268 -44.36 26.90 -3.31
C VAL A 268 -44.77 26.83 -1.83
N ARG A 269 -45.06 25.63 -1.33
CA ARG A 269 -45.46 25.40 0.06
C ARG A 269 -44.28 24.90 0.90
N SER A 270 -44.30 25.21 2.19
CA SER A 270 -43.38 24.58 3.15
C SER A 270 -43.62 23.06 3.18
N GLY A 271 -42.56 22.27 3.19
CA GLY A 271 -42.58 20.81 3.07
C GLY A 271 -42.72 20.28 1.63
N GLN A 272 -42.96 21.15 0.64
CA GLN A 272 -42.99 20.72 -0.77
C GLN A 272 -41.60 20.25 -1.19
N ARG A 273 -41.55 19.10 -1.88
CA ARG A 273 -40.30 18.49 -2.36
C ARG A 273 -40.10 18.78 -3.83
N LEU A 274 -38.97 19.40 -4.17
CA LEU A 274 -38.52 19.61 -5.54
C LEU A 274 -37.42 18.61 -5.88
N ARG A 275 -37.46 18.07 -7.10
CA ARG A 275 -36.55 17.00 -7.52
C ARG A 275 -35.43 17.54 -8.39
N LEU A 276 -34.19 17.25 -7.99
CA LEU A 276 -32.99 17.41 -8.81
C LEU A 276 -32.59 16.05 -9.38
N ALA A 277 -32.88 15.85 -10.66
CA ALA A 277 -32.63 14.59 -11.34
C ALA A 277 -31.13 14.26 -11.41
N GLY A 278 -30.76 13.02 -11.09
CA GLY A 278 -29.38 12.53 -11.19
C GLY A 278 -28.41 13.12 -10.17
N LYS A 279 -28.92 13.81 -9.14
CA LYS A 279 -28.12 14.39 -8.04
C LYS A 279 -28.13 13.57 -6.76
N GLY A 280 -28.68 12.36 -6.79
CA GLY A 280 -28.66 11.42 -5.68
C GLY A 280 -27.35 10.64 -5.56
N TYR A 281 -27.39 9.62 -4.72
CA TYR A 281 -26.27 8.76 -4.38
C TYR A 281 -25.98 7.76 -5.51
N PRO A 282 -24.71 7.45 -5.80
CA PRO A 282 -24.34 6.55 -6.88
C PRO A 282 -24.54 5.09 -6.45
N THR A 283 -24.82 4.24 -7.44
CA THR A 283 -24.95 2.79 -7.28
C THR A 283 -23.81 2.08 -8.02
N ASP A 284 -23.57 0.81 -7.68
CA ASP A 284 -22.52 -0.05 -8.29
C ASP A 284 -22.54 -0.10 -9.83
N LYS A 285 -23.67 0.23 -10.47
CA LYS A 285 -23.85 0.23 -11.93
C LYS A 285 -23.66 1.61 -12.58
N GLY A 286 -23.12 2.57 -11.86
CA GLY A 286 -22.92 3.95 -12.33
C GLY A 286 -24.21 4.76 -12.51
N LYS A 287 -25.37 4.20 -12.12
CA LYS A 287 -26.63 4.94 -12.05
C LYS A 287 -26.67 5.75 -10.76
N ARG A 288 -27.30 6.91 -10.81
CA ARG A 288 -27.50 7.78 -9.65
C ARG A 288 -28.99 7.90 -9.36
N GLY A 289 -29.33 8.02 -8.08
CA GLY A 289 -30.67 8.45 -7.69
C GLY A 289 -30.87 9.95 -7.89
N ASP A 290 -31.93 10.47 -7.28
CA ASP A 290 -32.28 11.89 -7.35
C ASP A 290 -32.01 12.58 -6.00
N GLN A 291 -31.88 13.90 -6.03
CA GLN A 291 -31.89 14.69 -4.79
C GLN A 291 -33.26 15.35 -4.62
N LEU A 292 -33.91 15.05 -3.49
CA LEU A 292 -35.20 15.58 -3.08
C LEU A 292 -34.98 16.74 -2.11
N VAL A 293 -35.24 17.94 -2.62
CA VAL A 293 -35.07 19.19 -1.89
C VAL A 293 -36.39 19.57 -1.26
N GLU A 294 -36.45 19.45 0.06
CA GLU A 294 -37.61 19.87 0.84
C GLU A 294 -37.48 21.37 1.17
N ILE A 295 -38.51 22.12 0.80
CA ILE A 295 -38.54 23.56 0.97
C ILE A 295 -39.01 23.89 2.38
N GLN A 296 -38.24 24.71 3.10
CA GLN A 296 -38.61 25.24 4.40
C GLN A 296 -38.74 26.75 4.32
N ILE A 297 -39.96 27.28 4.47
CA ILE A 297 -40.15 28.73 4.49
C ILE A 297 -39.71 29.26 5.86
N VAL A 298 -38.71 30.12 5.87
CA VAL A 298 -38.15 30.72 7.09
C VAL A 298 -38.36 32.23 7.10
N THR A 299 -38.67 32.77 8.27
CA THR A 299 -38.87 34.22 8.46
C THR A 299 -37.64 34.85 9.11
N PRO A 300 -37.18 36.03 8.65
CA PRO A 300 -36.08 36.75 9.29
C PRO A 300 -36.47 37.18 10.71
N LYS A 301 -35.54 37.08 11.67
CA LYS A 301 -35.78 37.50 13.06
C LYS A 301 -35.79 39.01 13.24
N ASN A 302 -34.97 39.71 12.46
CA ASN A 302 -34.83 41.16 12.49
C ASN A 302 -35.19 41.68 11.10
N ILE A 303 -36.11 42.64 11.05
CA ILE A 303 -36.55 43.29 9.81
C ILE A 303 -36.32 44.80 9.90
N SER A 304 -36.05 45.43 8.76
CA SER A 304 -35.90 46.88 8.67
C SER A 304 -37.24 47.60 8.84
N GLN A 305 -37.21 48.91 9.06
CA GLN A 305 -38.43 49.73 9.13
C GLN A 305 -39.20 49.71 7.80
N GLU A 306 -38.48 49.65 6.67
CA GLU A 306 -39.08 49.56 5.34
C GLU A 306 -39.75 48.19 5.11
N GLU A 307 -39.07 47.10 5.44
CA GLU A 307 -39.64 45.74 5.35
C GLU A 307 -40.90 45.62 6.20
N ARG A 308 -40.87 46.17 7.42
CA ARG A 308 -42.04 46.21 8.30
C ARG A 308 -43.23 46.92 7.67
N GLN A 309 -43.01 48.11 7.08
CA GLN A 309 -44.07 48.83 6.38
C GLN A 309 -44.65 48.03 5.21
N LEU A 310 -43.81 47.29 4.48
CA LEU A 310 -44.26 46.43 3.38
C LEU A 310 -45.10 45.24 3.90
N TYR A 311 -44.68 44.58 4.96
CA TYR A 311 -45.47 43.51 5.58
C TYR A 311 -46.80 44.01 6.15
N GLU A 312 -46.83 45.22 6.73
CA GLU A 312 -48.08 45.85 7.18
C GLU A 312 -49.04 46.13 6.02
N LYS A 313 -48.53 46.60 4.88
CA LYS A 313 -49.33 46.76 3.65
C LYS A 313 -49.86 45.42 3.13
N ILE A 314 -49.02 44.39 3.08
CA ILE A 314 -49.43 43.04 2.65
C ILE A 314 -50.56 42.53 3.56
N ARG A 315 -50.40 42.68 4.88
CA ARG A 315 -51.40 42.24 5.87
C ARG A 315 -52.77 42.92 5.69
N GLN A 316 -52.81 44.17 5.21
CA GLN A 316 -54.07 44.89 4.96
C GLN A 316 -54.82 44.37 3.72
N ILE A 317 -54.11 43.87 2.72
CA ILE A 317 -54.68 43.38 1.46
C ILE A 317 -54.82 41.85 1.40
N GLU A 318 -54.22 41.13 2.34
CA GLU A 318 -54.14 39.67 2.34
C GLU A 318 -55.51 39.02 2.52
N ASN A 319 -55.95 38.25 1.52
CA ASN A 319 -57.18 37.47 1.55
C ASN A 319 -56.96 35.99 1.96
N PHE A 320 -55.70 35.55 2.05
CA PHE A 320 -55.35 34.16 2.33
C PHE A 320 -55.55 33.82 3.81
N LYS A 321 -56.37 32.80 4.10
CA LYS A 321 -56.70 32.38 5.47
C LYS A 321 -56.16 30.97 5.74
N PRO A 322 -54.89 30.80 6.13
CA PRO A 322 -54.25 29.48 6.28
C PRO A 322 -54.86 28.60 7.39
N ARG A 323 -55.74 29.16 8.23
CA ARG A 323 -56.36 28.47 9.36
C ARG A 323 -57.88 28.30 9.21
N ALA A 324 -58.44 28.57 8.02
CA ALA A 324 -59.88 28.48 7.80
C ALA A 324 -60.41 27.07 8.12
N ASP A 325 -59.69 26.04 7.69
CA ASP A 325 -60.08 24.63 7.84
C ASP A 325 -59.87 24.07 9.26
N LEU A 326 -59.23 24.82 10.17
CA LEU A 326 -59.00 24.36 11.55
C LEU A 326 -60.22 24.56 12.46
N PHE A 327 -61.17 25.40 12.05
CA PHE A 327 -62.33 25.80 12.85
C PHE A 327 -63.67 25.53 12.14
N SER A 328 -63.65 24.77 11.04
CA SER A 328 -64.81 24.29 10.28
C SER A 328 -65.17 22.87 10.66
#